data_AF-A0A8J8WBQ7-F1
#
_entry.id   AF-A0A8J8WBQ7-F1
#
_cell.length_a   1.000
_cell.length_b   1.000
_cell.length_c   1.000
_cell.angle_alpha   90.00
_cell.angle_beta   90.00
_cell.angle_gamma   90.00
#
_symmetry.space_group_name_H-M   'P 1'
#
loop_
_entity.id
_entity.type
_entity.pdbx_description
1 polymer ?
#
loop_
_entity_poly.entity_id
_entity_poly.type
_entity_poly.pdbx_seq_one_letter_code
_entity_poly.pdbx_strand_id
1 'polypeptide(L)'
;MILDGANIKHQTTLANTSTTTAALTVSQLLVFNSVKHARSVESTSVRHSRERETPLPLYLSLKIHAVTRSRGLIDTVFSLGMCVSYDRLLQLTVDIANGVCQRFNMEEVVCPPKLRKGLFTTGAVDNIDHNPSSATAKDSFHGTGISLMQHPSHTNGGLDRGVVVIGQDISSAKSVAPLPSVYTSVPPAAMKTNVFKY
;
A
#
# COMPACT_ATOMS: atom_id res chain seq x y z
N MET A 1 11.04 -31.88 3.30
CA MET A 1 10.41 -30.81 4.09
C MET A 1 9.44 -31.48 5.04
N ILE A 2 9.77 -31.52 6.33
CA ILE A 2 8.94 -32.17 7.35
C ILE A 2 7.99 -31.10 7.86
N LEU A 3 6.85 -30.91 7.18
CA LEU A 3 5.84 -29.95 7.61
C LEU A 3 5.09 -30.43 8.86
N ASP A 4 5.05 -31.74 9.14
CA ASP A 4 4.16 -32.31 10.18
C ASP A 4 4.82 -33.31 11.15
N GLY A 5 6.14 -33.24 11.35
CA GLY A 5 6.84 -34.09 12.32
C GLY A 5 6.67 -35.62 12.10
N ALA A 6 7.26 -36.43 12.98
CA ALA A 6 7.25 -37.90 12.86
C ALA A 6 6.05 -38.59 13.54
N ASN A 7 4.97 -37.87 13.86
CA ASN A 7 3.84 -38.44 14.61
C ASN A 7 2.56 -38.54 13.77
N ILE A 8 2.50 -39.62 12.97
CA ILE A 8 1.40 -40.02 12.08
C ILE A 8 0.03 -40.10 12.80
N LYS A 9 0.00 -40.26 14.13
CA LYS A 9 -1.26 -40.44 14.89
C LYS A 9 -2.07 -39.16 15.07
N HIS A 10 -1.48 -37.96 14.87
CA HIS A 10 -2.20 -36.68 14.98
C HIS A 10 -2.79 -36.20 13.64
N GLN A 11 -2.43 -36.84 12.52
CA GLN A 11 -2.80 -36.42 11.16
C GLN A 11 -4.24 -36.79 10.79
N THR A 12 -4.81 -37.84 11.38
CA THR A 12 -6.17 -38.30 11.02
C THR A 12 -7.28 -37.45 11.65
N THR A 13 -6.99 -36.67 12.70
CA THR A 13 -7.98 -35.79 13.36
C THR A 13 -8.08 -34.40 12.71
N LEU A 14 -7.08 -33.98 11.93
CA LEU A 14 -7.02 -32.67 11.27
C LEU A 14 -7.60 -32.65 9.85
N ALA A 15 -8.12 -33.77 9.35
CA ALA A 15 -8.75 -33.85 8.03
C ALA A 15 -9.97 -32.90 7.86
N ASN A 16 -10.47 -32.31 8.96
CA ASN A 16 -11.57 -31.36 8.97
C ASN A 16 -11.19 -29.96 9.50
N THR A 17 -9.91 -29.58 9.58
CA THR A 17 -9.53 -28.31 10.23
C THR A 17 -8.40 -27.62 9.47
N SER A 18 -8.74 -26.49 8.84
CA SER A 18 -7.87 -25.35 8.46
C SER A 18 -6.39 -25.66 8.21
N THR A 19 -5.94 -25.48 6.96
CA THR A 19 -4.51 -25.47 6.61
C THR A 19 -3.71 -24.60 7.58
N THR A 20 -2.64 -25.15 8.16
CA THR A 20 -1.83 -24.41 9.13
C THR A 20 -1.15 -23.22 8.44
N THR A 21 -1.04 -22.09 9.14
CA THR A 21 -0.38 -20.87 8.60
C THR A 21 1.04 -21.18 8.11
N ALA A 22 1.76 -22.06 8.81
CA ALA A 22 3.09 -22.52 8.40
C ALA A 22 3.05 -23.22 7.03
N ALA A 23 2.13 -24.15 6.80
CA ALA A 23 1.98 -24.82 5.52
C ALA A 23 1.68 -23.83 4.39
N LEU A 24 0.84 -22.82 4.63
CA LEU A 24 0.54 -21.75 3.66
C LEU A 24 1.77 -20.87 3.37
N THR A 25 2.50 -20.47 4.40
CA THR A 25 3.74 -19.69 4.27
C THR A 25 4.75 -20.44 3.41
N VAL A 26 5.00 -21.72 3.70
CA VAL A 26 5.97 -22.48 2.92
C VAL A 26 5.48 -22.75 1.50
N SER A 27 4.20 -23.04 1.31
CA SER A 27 3.62 -23.19 -0.03
C SER A 27 3.83 -21.95 -0.89
N GLN A 28 3.61 -20.76 -0.32
CA GLN A 28 3.85 -19.49 -1.01
C GLN A 28 5.32 -19.30 -1.39
N LEU A 29 6.25 -19.65 -0.50
CA LEU A 29 7.69 -19.60 -0.78
C LEU A 29 8.10 -20.62 -1.84
N LEU A 30 7.55 -21.83 -1.81
CA LEU A 30 7.81 -22.85 -2.82
C LEU A 30 7.37 -22.37 -4.20
N VAL A 31 6.17 -21.83 -4.34
CA VAL A 31 5.67 -21.26 -5.61
C VAL A 31 6.57 -20.12 -6.08
N PHE A 32 6.91 -19.21 -5.18
CA PHE A 32 7.77 -18.07 -5.47
C PHE A 32 9.16 -18.50 -5.96
N ASN A 33 9.79 -19.47 -5.28
CA ASN A 33 11.14 -19.95 -5.59
C ASN A 33 11.19 -21.00 -6.72
N SER A 34 10.06 -21.52 -7.19
CA SER A 34 10.04 -22.56 -8.22
C SER A 34 10.33 -21.99 -9.61
N VAL A 35 11.39 -22.48 -10.26
CA VAL A 35 11.80 -22.08 -11.61
C VAL A 35 11.14 -22.98 -12.67
N LYS A 36 10.68 -22.40 -13.79
CA LYS A 36 9.97 -23.13 -14.87
C LYS A 36 10.90 -24.00 -15.73
N HIS A 37 12.20 -23.70 -15.80
CA HIS A 37 13.19 -24.43 -16.60
C HIS A 37 14.52 -24.60 -15.86
N ALA A 38 15.21 -25.72 -16.09
CA ALA A 38 16.58 -25.92 -15.64
C ALA A 38 17.49 -24.87 -16.29
N ARG A 39 18.32 -24.20 -15.48
CA ARG A 39 19.16 -23.10 -15.94
C ARG A 39 20.38 -23.65 -16.69
N SER A 40 20.71 -23.02 -17.82
CA SER A 40 22.06 -23.08 -18.38
C SER A 40 23.02 -22.39 -17.41
N VAL A 41 24.25 -22.91 -17.28
CA VAL A 41 25.28 -22.46 -16.32
C VAL A 41 25.61 -20.97 -16.45
N GLU A 42 25.28 -20.35 -17.60
CA GLU A 42 25.60 -18.96 -17.93
C GLU A 42 24.48 -17.94 -17.63
N SER A 43 23.30 -18.35 -17.13
CA SER A 43 22.21 -17.40 -16.94
C SER A 43 22.26 -16.65 -15.60
N THR A 44 22.45 -15.33 -15.69
CA THR A 44 22.37 -14.36 -14.57
C THR A 44 20.92 -14.03 -14.15
N SER A 45 19.95 -14.83 -14.58
CA SER A 45 18.53 -14.46 -14.42
C SER A 45 18.05 -14.58 -12.98
N VAL A 46 17.20 -13.61 -12.61
CA VAL A 46 16.52 -13.49 -11.32
C VAL A 46 15.82 -14.81 -10.96
N ARG A 47 15.96 -15.27 -9.72
CA ARG A 47 15.38 -16.53 -9.21
C ARG A 47 13.85 -16.66 -9.36
N HIS A 48 13.14 -15.57 -9.65
CA HIS A 48 11.68 -15.49 -9.55
C HIS A 48 11.05 -14.84 -10.79
N SER A 49 9.94 -15.42 -11.27
CA SER A 49 9.06 -14.78 -12.27
C SER A 49 8.03 -13.89 -11.56
N ARG A 50 7.72 -12.72 -12.14
CA ARG A 50 6.66 -11.83 -11.64
C ARG A 50 5.30 -12.53 -11.57
N GLU A 51 5.03 -13.44 -12.49
CA GLU A 51 3.78 -14.22 -12.54
C GLU A 51 3.59 -15.17 -11.35
N ARG A 52 4.68 -15.43 -10.59
CA ARG A 52 4.71 -16.32 -9.42
C ARG A 52 4.94 -15.55 -8.12
N GLU A 53 4.87 -14.23 -8.15
CA GLU A 53 4.89 -13.42 -6.94
C GLU A 53 3.67 -13.77 -6.08
N THR A 54 3.93 -14.40 -4.94
CA THR A 54 2.90 -14.69 -3.94
C THR A 54 2.79 -13.54 -2.94
N PRO A 55 1.66 -13.39 -2.23
CA PRO A 55 1.48 -12.30 -1.28
C PRO A 55 2.60 -12.21 -0.23
N LEU A 56 3.04 -13.33 0.34
CA LEU A 56 4.02 -13.35 1.42
C LEU A 56 5.35 -12.64 1.06
N PRO A 57 6.08 -13.01 -0.01
CA PRO A 57 7.30 -12.31 -0.42
C PRO A 57 7.15 -10.80 -0.67
N LEU A 58 5.99 -10.37 -1.19
CA LEU A 58 5.69 -8.96 -1.43
C LEU A 58 5.43 -8.20 -0.14
N TYR A 59 4.57 -8.76 0.73
CA TYR A 59 4.24 -8.14 2.01
C TYR A 59 5.44 -8.12 2.95
N LEU A 60 6.29 -9.14 2.92
CA LEU A 60 7.49 -9.20 3.76
C LEU A 60 8.46 -8.06 3.41
N SER A 61 8.74 -7.83 2.13
CA SER A 61 9.61 -6.72 1.71
C SER A 61 9.00 -5.36 2.04
N LEU A 62 7.70 -5.17 1.77
CA LEU A 62 6.96 -3.96 2.12
C LEU A 62 7.02 -3.67 3.62
N LYS A 63 6.78 -4.69 4.46
CA LYS A 63 6.76 -4.54 5.92
C LYS A 63 8.14 -4.20 6.46
N ILE A 64 9.18 -4.93 6.03
CA ILE A 64 10.56 -4.66 6.46
C ILE A 64 10.96 -3.25 6.06
N HIS A 65 10.68 -2.84 4.83
CA HIS A 65 11.04 -1.52 4.35
C HIS A 65 10.25 -0.41 5.05
N ALA A 66 8.95 -0.60 5.32
CA ALA A 66 8.13 0.37 6.04
C ALA A 66 8.66 0.68 7.44
N VAL A 67 9.20 -0.34 8.13
CA VAL A 67 9.72 -0.20 9.51
C VAL A 67 11.17 0.26 9.53
N THR A 68 12.03 -0.28 8.65
CA THR A 68 13.48 -0.11 8.77
C THR A 68 14.08 0.87 7.76
N ARG A 69 13.40 1.07 6.63
CA ARG A 69 13.94 1.77 5.44
C ARG A 69 15.30 1.24 4.96
N SER A 70 15.69 0.02 5.36
CA SER A 70 17.03 -0.53 5.09
C SER A 70 17.04 -1.36 3.82
N ARG A 71 17.75 -0.87 2.79
CA ARG A 71 18.02 -1.62 1.56
C ARG A 71 18.82 -2.90 1.83
N GLY A 72 19.89 -2.82 2.62
CA GLY A 72 20.77 -3.97 2.90
C GLY A 72 20.03 -5.13 3.58
N LEU A 73 19.07 -4.83 4.45
CA LEU A 73 18.23 -5.86 5.07
C LEU A 73 17.32 -6.55 4.05
N ILE A 74 16.71 -5.78 3.14
CA ILE A 74 15.91 -6.33 2.04
C ILE A 74 16.77 -7.21 1.14
N ASP A 75 17.96 -6.75 0.74
CA ASP A 75 18.87 -7.51 -0.11
C ASP A 75 19.32 -8.82 0.56
N THR A 76 19.54 -8.81 1.88
CA THR A 76 19.86 -10.01 2.66
C THR A 76 18.69 -11.02 2.64
N VAL A 77 17.47 -10.57 2.95
CA VAL A 77 16.27 -11.43 2.99
C VAL A 77 15.91 -11.94 1.59
N PHE A 78 16.14 -11.13 0.56
CA PHE A 78 16.00 -11.52 -0.84
C PHE A 78 17.01 -12.60 -1.23
N SER A 79 18.27 -12.49 -0.80
CA SER A 79 19.30 -13.51 -1.09
C SER A 79 18.96 -14.89 -0.50
N LEU A 80 18.19 -14.90 0.59
CA LEU A 80 17.62 -16.10 1.22
C LEU A 80 16.35 -16.63 0.54
N GLY A 81 15.84 -15.97 -0.50
CA GLY A 81 14.65 -16.38 -1.25
C GLY A 81 13.32 -16.14 -0.51
N MET A 82 13.30 -15.23 0.47
CA MET A 82 12.13 -15.01 1.33
C MET A 82 11.26 -13.82 0.91
N CYS A 83 11.82 -12.84 0.20
CA CYS A 83 11.08 -11.68 -0.30
C CYS A 83 11.48 -11.33 -1.74
N VAL A 84 10.89 -10.28 -2.31
CA VAL A 84 11.33 -9.69 -3.59
C VAL A 84 12.55 -8.77 -3.41
N SER A 85 13.24 -8.47 -4.51
CA SER A 85 14.39 -7.56 -4.51
C SER A 85 13.99 -6.13 -4.15
N TYR A 86 14.96 -5.33 -3.69
CA TYR A 86 14.72 -3.93 -3.37
C TYR A 86 14.21 -3.12 -4.57
N ASP A 87 14.75 -3.36 -5.76
CA ASP A 87 14.30 -2.67 -6.98
C ASP A 87 12.85 -3.04 -7.35
N ARG A 88 12.46 -4.32 -7.15
CA ARG A 88 11.07 -4.74 -7.37
C ARG A 88 10.13 -4.14 -6.33
N LEU A 89 10.56 -4.03 -5.07
CA LEU A 89 9.83 -3.33 -4.02
C LEU A 89 9.59 -1.86 -4.40
N LEU A 90 10.61 -1.14 -4.88
CA LEU A 90 10.43 0.25 -5.31
C LEU A 90 9.43 0.37 -6.47
N GLN A 91 9.52 -0.52 -7.46
CA GLN A 91 8.54 -0.57 -8.55
C GLN A 91 7.13 -0.79 -8.00
N LEU A 92 6.94 -1.75 -7.10
CA LEU A 92 5.65 -2.01 -6.47
C LEU A 92 5.10 -0.77 -5.74
N THR A 93 5.95 -0.01 -5.04
CA THR A 93 5.52 1.22 -4.36
C THR A 93 5.12 2.32 -5.33
N VAL A 94 5.81 2.45 -6.47
CA VAL A 94 5.46 3.40 -7.52
C VAL A 94 4.16 2.98 -8.21
N ASP A 95 3.99 1.70 -8.49
CA ASP A 95 2.78 1.12 -9.09
C ASP A 95 1.55 1.39 -8.22
N ILE A 96 1.67 1.19 -6.90
CA ILE A 96 0.61 1.50 -5.93
C ILE A 96 0.31 3.01 -5.93
N ALA A 97 1.34 3.86 -5.87
CA ALA A 97 1.17 5.31 -5.84
C ALA A 97 0.47 5.81 -7.12
N ASN A 98 0.86 5.28 -8.28
CA ASN A 98 0.24 5.63 -9.56
C ASN A 98 -1.22 5.19 -9.63
N GLY A 99 -1.57 4.00 -9.13
CA GLY A 99 -2.96 3.55 -9.03
C GLY A 99 -3.80 4.48 -8.14
N VAL A 100 -3.22 4.98 -7.04
CA VAL A 100 -3.87 5.97 -6.18
C VAL A 100 -4.06 7.31 -6.89
N CYS A 101 -3.03 7.83 -7.55
CA CYS A 101 -3.12 9.08 -8.34
C CYS A 101 -4.17 8.97 -9.45
N GLN A 102 -4.21 7.86 -10.17
CA GLN A 102 -5.22 7.62 -11.20
C GLN A 102 -6.64 7.66 -10.61
N ARG A 103 -6.85 7.05 -9.45
CA ARG A 103 -8.14 7.11 -8.75
C ARG A 103 -8.52 8.54 -8.37
N PHE A 104 -7.58 9.34 -7.87
CA PHE A 104 -7.85 10.75 -7.54
C PHE A 104 -8.20 11.57 -8.77
N ASN A 105 -7.59 11.29 -9.93
CA ASN A 105 -7.95 11.94 -11.18
C ASN A 105 -9.37 11.53 -11.64
N MET A 106 -9.74 10.26 -11.51
CA MET A 106 -11.07 9.78 -11.89
C MET A 106 -12.19 10.28 -10.98
N GLU A 107 -11.90 10.47 -9.70
CA GLU A 107 -12.89 10.87 -8.70
C GLU A 107 -12.89 12.39 -8.42
N GLU A 108 -11.90 13.11 -8.97
CA GLU A 108 -11.64 14.54 -8.74
C GLU A 108 -11.53 14.91 -7.24
N VAL A 109 -11.24 13.94 -6.38
CA VAL A 109 -11.13 14.11 -4.93
C VAL A 109 -10.02 13.24 -4.35
N VAL A 110 -9.24 13.81 -3.44
CA VAL A 110 -8.31 13.09 -2.58
C VAL A 110 -9.03 12.74 -1.29
N CYS A 111 -9.34 11.47 -1.11
CA CYS A 111 -9.95 11.01 0.13
C CYS A 111 -9.51 9.58 0.49
N PRO A 112 -9.48 9.24 1.80
CA PRO A 112 -9.05 7.92 2.27
C PRO A 112 -9.80 6.78 1.58
N PRO A 113 -9.13 5.69 1.15
CA PRO A 113 -9.75 4.59 0.39
C PRO A 113 -10.98 3.96 1.06
N LYS A 114 -11.08 4.07 2.39
CA LYS A 114 -12.19 3.52 3.19
C LYS A 114 -13.47 4.35 3.13
N LEU A 115 -13.42 5.59 2.61
CA LEU A 115 -14.64 6.38 2.45
C LEU A 115 -15.51 5.81 1.33
N ARG A 116 -16.82 5.93 1.46
CA ARG A 116 -17.79 5.53 0.43
C ARG A 116 -18.19 6.72 -0.43
N LYS A 117 -18.50 6.48 -1.70
CA LYS A 117 -18.98 7.52 -2.62
C LYS A 117 -20.45 7.86 -2.33
N GLY A 118 -20.85 9.09 -2.64
CA GLY A 118 -22.24 9.52 -2.59
C GLY A 118 -22.80 9.71 -1.17
N LEU A 119 -21.94 9.84 -0.16
CA LEU A 119 -22.34 10.13 1.21
C LEU A 119 -22.03 11.58 1.57
N PHE A 120 -22.98 12.20 2.27
CA PHE A 120 -22.71 13.46 2.97
C PHE A 120 -21.58 13.24 3.97
N THR A 121 -20.54 14.07 3.87
CA THR A 121 -19.32 13.93 4.66
C THR A 121 -19.01 15.26 5.33
N THR A 122 -18.88 15.24 6.66
CA THR A 122 -18.41 16.39 7.44
C THR A 122 -16.91 16.23 7.67
N GLY A 123 -16.16 17.29 7.39
CA GLY A 123 -14.73 17.37 7.71
C GLY A 123 -14.49 18.31 8.87
N ALA A 124 -13.75 17.87 9.89
CA ALA A 124 -13.16 18.74 10.89
C ALA A 124 -11.66 18.83 10.60
N VAL A 125 -11.17 20.05 10.44
CA VAL A 125 -9.76 20.34 10.19
C VAL A 125 -9.25 21.10 11.39
N ASP A 126 -8.21 20.57 12.03
CA ASP A 126 -7.63 21.14 13.23
C ASP A 126 -6.11 21.19 13.10
N ASN A 127 -5.50 22.19 13.72
CA ASN A 127 -4.05 22.26 13.81
C ASN A 127 -3.59 21.34 14.93
N ILE A 128 -2.56 20.55 14.64
CA ILE A 128 -1.84 19.78 15.66
C ILE A 128 -0.55 20.54 15.91
N ASP A 129 -0.58 21.39 16.93
CA ASP A 129 0.57 22.12 17.43
C ASP A 129 0.98 21.55 18.79
N HIS A 130 1.97 20.66 18.79
CA HIS A 130 2.61 20.28 20.04
C HIS A 130 3.70 21.32 20.36
N ASN A 131 3.37 22.25 21.26
CA ASN A 131 4.26 23.34 21.67
C ASN A 131 4.79 23.15 23.11
N PRO A 132 6.00 22.59 23.31
CA PRO A 132 6.74 22.79 24.56
C PRO A 132 7.55 24.10 24.44
N SER A 133 6.86 25.23 24.36
CA SER A 133 7.40 26.61 24.47
C SER A 133 8.61 27.03 23.61
N SER A 134 8.64 26.79 22.28
CA SER A 134 9.53 27.58 21.38
C SER A 134 9.20 27.42 19.89
N ALA A 135 9.14 28.55 19.17
CA ALA A 135 8.99 28.62 17.71
C ALA A 135 10.20 28.11 16.90
N THR A 136 11.27 27.68 17.57
CA THR A 136 12.50 27.12 16.98
C THR A 136 12.84 25.72 17.50
N ALA A 137 11.96 25.09 18.28
CA ALA A 137 12.19 23.76 18.79
C ALA A 137 12.25 22.75 17.64
N LYS A 138 13.40 22.11 17.42
CA LYS A 138 13.60 21.06 16.41
C LYS A 138 12.64 19.86 16.56
N ASP A 139 11.97 19.77 17.71
CA ASP A 139 11.00 18.72 18.05
C ASP A 139 9.54 19.22 18.06
N SER A 140 9.27 20.45 17.58
CA SER A 140 7.88 20.93 17.42
C SER A 140 7.25 20.26 16.20
N PHE A 141 6.23 19.43 16.42
CA PHE A 141 5.40 18.93 15.34
C PHE A 141 4.30 19.96 15.06
N HIS A 142 4.35 20.56 13.87
CA HIS A 142 3.25 21.35 13.32
C HIS A 142 2.62 20.54 12.19
N GLY A 143 1.41 20.05 12.42
CA GLY A 143 0.65 19.28 11.44
C GLY A 143 -0.79 19.75 11.36
N THR A 144 -1.51 19.25 10.36
CA THR A 144 -2.96 19.44 10.25
C THR A 144 -3.63 18.08 10.43
N GLY A 145 -4.45 17.96 11.46
CA GLY A 145 -5.35 16.85 11.66
C GLY A 145 -6.61 17.05 10.81
N ILE A 146 -7.00 16.03 10.06
CA ILE A 146 -8.25 16.03 9.30
C ILE A 146 -9.08 14.83 9.76
N SER A 147 -10.24 15.09 10.35
CA SER A 147 -11.24 14.07 10.69
C SER A 147 -12.39 14.13 9.70
N LEU A 148 -12.73 12.99 9.09
CA LEU A 148 -13.81 12.89 8.11
C LEU A 148 -14.89 11.94 8.66
N MET A 149 -16.13 12.43 8.78
CA MET A 149 -17.28 11.67 9.25
C MET A 149 -18.30 11.54 8.11
N GLN A 150 -18.60 10.31 7.71
CA GLN A 150 -19.64 10.04 6.71
C GLN A 150 -20.96 9.73 7.39
N HIS A 151 -22.05 10.28 6.85
CA HIS A 151 -23.40 10.14 7.40
C HIS A 151 -24.26 9.29 6.46
N PRO A 152 -24.18 7.94 6.54
CA PRO A 152 -25.09 7.07 5.82
C PRO A 152 -26.51 7.16 6.39
N SER A 153 -27.51 6.91 5.55
CA SER A 153 -28.91 6.80 5.96
C SER A 153 -29.46 5.41 5.66
N HIS A 154 -30.66 5.10 6.16
CA HIS A 154 -31.36 3.85 5.84
C HIS A 154 -31.62 3.68 4.34
N THR A 155 -31.71 4.78 3.59
CA THR A 155 -31.97 4.78 2.14
C THR A 155 -30.71 4.95 1.30
N ASN A 156 -29.60 5.40 1.89
CA ASN A 156 -28.33 5.59 1.20
C ASN A 156 -27.14 5.20 2.10
N GLY A 157 -26.63 4.00 1.88
CA GLY A 157 -25.40 3.51 2.53
C GLY A 157 -24.11 3.95 1.83
N GLY A 158 -24.18 4.63 0.68
CA GLY A 158 -23.04 4.96 -0.15
C GLY A 158 -22.51 3.79 -0.98
N LEU A 159 -21.61 4.08 -1.93
CA LEU A 159 -21.01 3.07 -2.79
C LEU A 159 -19.58 2.75 -2.33
N ASP A 160 -19.26 1.46 -2.27
CA ASP A 160 -17.89 1.01 -1.99
C ASP A 160 -16.95 1.45 -3.13
N ARG A 161 -15.73 1.88 -2.78
CA ARG A 161 -14.74 2.36 -3.76
C ARG A 161 -13.92 1.23 -4.39
N GLY A 162 -14.03 0.01 -3.88
CA GLY A 162 -13.20 -1.12 -4.24
C GLY A 162 -11.72 -0.91 -3.90
N VAL A 163 -10.93 -1.94 -4.17
CA VAL A 163 -9.47 -1.90 -4.02
C VAL A 163 -8.86 -1.11 -5.19
N VAL A 164 -7.79 -0.36 -4.93
CA VAL A 164 -7.02 0.28 -6.00
C VAL A 164 -6.39 -0.82 -6.86
N VAL A 165 -6.76 -0.86 -8.14
CA VAL A 165 -6.21 -1.85 -9.09
C VAL A 165 -4.94 -1.26 -9.68
N ILE A 166 -3.84 -2.01 -9.54
CA ILE A 166 -2.59 -1.70 -10.23
C ILE A 166 -2.77 -2.15 -11.69
N GLY A 167 -2.73 -1.21 -12.63
CA GLY A 167 -2.91 -1.52 -14.05
C GLY A 167 -1.84 -2.50 -14.57
N GLN A 168 -2.25 -3.47 -15.38
CA GLN A 168 -1.33 -4.42 -16.03
C GLN A 168 -0.44 -3.73 -17.10
N ASP A 169 -0.92 -2.62 -17.68
CA ASP A 169 -0.24 -1.84 -18.72
C ASP A 169 0.65 -0.72 -18.19
N ILE A 170 1.01 -0.75 -16.89
CA ILE A 170 1.96 0.21 -16.35
C ILE A 170 3.35 -0.24 -16.80
N SER A 171 3.71 0.21 -18.01
CA SER A 171 5.09 0.41 -18.43
C SER A 171 5.90 0.89 -17.24
N SER A 172 7.10 0.32 -17.06
CA SER A 172 8.04 0.48 -15.95
C SER A 172 8.31 1.94 -15.51
N ALA A 173 7.28 2.61 -15.00
CA ALA A 173 7.35 3.99 -14.60
C ALA A 173 8.25 4.01 -13.38
N LYS A 174 9.43 4.61 -13.54
CA LYS A 174 10.39 4.75 -12.44
C LYS A 174 9.98 5.85 -11.45
N SER A 175 8.91 6.59 -11.76
CA SER A 175 8.46 7.76 -11.03
C SER A 175 6.95 7.74 -10.81
N VAL A 176 6.55 8.35 -9.69
CA VAL A 176 5.14 8.60 -9.37
C VAL A 176 4.61 9.70 -10.29
N ALA A 177 3.41 9.51 -10.83
CA ALA A 177 2.71 10.49 -11.65
C ALA A 177 2.43 11.77 -10.83
N PRO A 178 2.59 12.96 -11.41
CA PRO A 178 2.28 14.20 -10.71
C PRO A 178 0.78 14.26 -10.36
N LEU A 179 0.47 14.81 -9.19
CA LEU A 179 -0.90 15.19 -8.85
C LEU A 179 -1.33 16.38 -9.72
N PRO A 180 -2.64 16.53 -10.02
CA PRO A 180 -3.12 17.70 -10.77
C PRO A 180 -2.72 19.02 -10.10
N SER A 181 -2.46 20.05 -10.91
CA SER A 181 -1.97 21.36 -10.42
C SER A 181 -2.92 22.02 -9.42
N VAL A 182 -4.23 21.79 -9.55
CA VAL A 182 -5.28 22.28 -8.63
C VAL A 182 -5.08 21.83 -7.18
N TYR A 183 -4.32 20.76 -6.93
CA TYR A 183 -3.99 20.30 -5.57
C TYR A 183 -2.87 21.09 -4.90
N THR A 184 -2.04 21.77 -5.67
CA THR A 184 -0.93 22.60 -5.15
C THR A 184 -1.24 24.10 -5.26
N SER A 185 -2.19 24.46 -6.13
CA SER A 185 -2.53 25.83 -6.45
C SER A 185 -3.96 26.13 -5.99
N VAL A 186 -4.10 26.65 -4.77
CA VAL A 186 -5.38 27.18 -4.28
C VAL A 186 -5.49 28.64 -4.76
N PRO A 187 -6.43 28.97 -5.67
CA PRO A 187 -6.60 30.36 -6.09
C PRO A 187 -7.06 31.22 -4.91
N PRO A 188 -6.64 32.49 -4.82
CA PRO A 188 -7.09 33.39 -3.76
C PRO A 188 -8.63 33.47 -3.73
N ALA A 189 -9.22 33.12 -2.59
CA ALA A 189 -10.64 33.29 -2.36
C ALA A 189 -10.89 34.75 -1.98
N ALA A 190 -11.42 35.54 -2.92
CA ALA A 190 -11.89 36.89 -2.64
C ALA A 190 -13.37 36.86 -2.24
N MET A 191 -13.72 37.47 -1.10
CA MET A 191 -15.11 37.74 -0.78
C MET A 191 -15.68 38.74 -1.79
N LYS A 192 -16.85 38.43 -2.37
CA LYS A 192 -17.61 39.41 -3.13
C LYS A 192 -18.05 40.50 -2.14
N THR A 193 -17.33 41.62 -2.11
CA THR A 193 -17.79 42.82 -1.41
C THR A 193 -19.06 43.30 -2.07
N ASN A 194 -20.19 43.19 -1.38
CA ASN A 194 -21.40 43.88 -1.77
C ASN A 194 -21.08 45.38 -1.74
N VAL A 195 -21.13 46.02 -2.90
CA VAL A 195 -21.04 47.48 -3.00
C VAL A 195 -22.30 48.03 -2.35
N PHE A 196 -22.19 48.55 -1.13
CA PHE A 196 -23.26 49.33 -0.53
C PHE A 196 -23.43 50.59 -1.36
N LYS A 197 -24.55 50.69 -2.09
CA LYS A 197 -24.98 51.95 -2.70
C LYS A 197 -25.55 52.81 -1.59
N TYR A 198 -24.88 53.92 -1.29
CA TYR A 198 -25.40 55.01 -0.47
C TYR A 198 -26.44 55.81 -1.25
#